data_AF-A0A915NVM5-F1
#
_entry.id   AF-A0A915NVM5-F1
#
_cell.length_a   1.000
_cell.length_b   1.000
_cell.length_c   1.000
_cell.angle_alpha   90.00
_cell.angle_beta   90.00
_cell.angle_gamma   90.00
#
_symmetry.space_group_name_H-M   'P 1'
#
loop_
_entity.id
_entity.type
_entity.pdbx_description
1 polymer ?
#
loop_
_entity_poly.entity_id
_entity_poly.type
_entity_poly.pdbx_seq_one_letter_code
_entity_poly.pdbx_strand_id
1 'polypeptide(L)'
;MLDRILDLRQKMGSQYTLNTEWIRANHPIFAYDVDNEITYASINGMREILTKLSRKHPQEMASILPSGLPEREAIEKWISNVIQVNEKFSEIAGNFQNPTISGKFETKTLQEIYTKYTPNVDWPTLLKEYKADITGDTTVLVKCLKCFEDIFNYINQNSDLIRSYLEMGIIIYKYSYAFGTEFEGLTWNLNNEPIETYCIMRAATHFGKAADRLFVDFFLEKKTRDDIMDLILIIKEQFRQMIVSEDWIDERTKKRALKKLEIMKQYSGYFDEFMDTEGIINENQLVT
;
A
#
# COMPACT_ATOMS: atom_id res chain seq x y z
N MET A 1 0.96 -29.77 19.13
CA MET A 1 1.47 -29.34 17.80
C MET A 1 0.35 -28.75 16.98
N LEU A 2 -0.77 -29.47 16.80
CA LEU A 2 -2.01 -28.94 16.23
C LEU A 2 -2.50 -27.67 16.94
N ASP A 3 -2.45 -27.62 18.28
CA ASP A 3 -2.85 -26.42 19.05
C ASP A 3 -1.94 -25.21 18.82
N ARG A 4 -0.65 -25.45 18.52
CA ARG A 4 0.32 -24.39 18.19
C ARG A 4 0.12 -23.87 16.77
N ILE A 5 -0.27 -24.74 15.85
CA ILE A 5 -0.62 -24.39 14.47
C ILE A 5 -1.96 -23.65 14.44
N LEU A 6 -2.94 -24.05 15.26
CA LEU A 6 -4.22 -23.36 15.43
C LEU A 6 -4.03 -21.98 16.09
N ASP A 7 -3.19 -21.89 17.13
CA ASP A 7 -2.83 -20.61 17.76
C ASP A 7 -2.13 -19.66 16.77
N LEU A 8 -1.17 -20.14 15.98
CA LEU A 8 -0.50 -19.36 14.94
C LEU A 8 -1.45 -18.97 13.80
N ARG A 9 -2.35 -19.86 13.38
CA ARG A 9 -3.33 -19.58 12.33
C ARG A 9 -4.42 -18.62 12.80
N GLN A 10 -4.77 -18.64 14.09
CA GLN A 10 -5.67 -17.66 14.70
C GLN A 10 -5.00 -16.29 14.84
N LYS A 11 -3.69 -16.26 15.11
CA LYS A 11 -2.87 -15.03 15.10
C LYS A 11 -2.63 -14.46 13.70
N MET A 12 -2.49 -15.30 12.68
CA MET A 12 -2.28 -14.87 11.29
C MET A 12 -3.58 -14.63 10.50
N GLY A 13 -4.70 -15.19 10.96
CA GLY A 13 -5.92 -15.42 10.18
C GLY A 13 -6.93 -14.26 10.10
N SER A 14 -6.65 -13.09 10.66
CA SER A 14 -7.55 -11.92 10.54
C SER A 14 -7.01 -10.78 9.68
N GLN A 15 -5.72 -10.80 9.28
CA GLN A 15 -5.09 -9.64 8.61
C GLN A 15 -4.50 -9.92 7.23
N TYR A 16 -4.36 -11.18 6.82
CA TYR A 16 -3.87 -11.54 5.49
C TYR A 16 -5.01 -11.77 4.49
N THR A 17 -5.81 -10.73 4.26
CA THR A 17 -6.28 -10.47 2.90
C THR A 17 -5.39 -9.38 2.34
N LEU A 18 -4.65 -9.68 1.27
CA LEU A 18 -4.04 -8.68 0.37
C LEU A 18 -5.20 -7.92 -0.29
N ASN A 19 -5.87 -7.10 0.50
CA ASN A 19 -7.00 -6.29 0.13
C ASN A 19 -6.51 -4.85 0.15
N THR A 20 -6.99 -4.04 -0.77
CA THR A 20 -6.88 -2.58 -0.74
C THR A 20 -7.29 -1.95 0.61
N GLU A 21 -7.99 -2.70 1.47
CA GLU A 21 -8.24 -2.37 2.88
C GLU A 21 -6.98 -2.46 3.77
N TRP A 22 -6.05 -3.38 3.52
CA TRP A 22 -4.76 -3.46 4.24
C TRP A 22 -3.89 -2.24 3.98
N ILE A 23 -3.84 -1.71 2.75
CA ILE A 23 -3.12 -0.45 2.44
C ILE A 23 -3.81 0.75 3.12
N ARG A 24 -5.14 0.77 3.23
CA ARG A 24 -5.87 1.80 4.00
C ARG A 24 -5.66 1.69 5.51
N ALA A 25 -5.59 0.48 6.03
CA ALA A 25 -5.35 0.19 7.45
C ALA A 25 -3.87 0.33 7.85
N ASN A 26 -2.95 0.17 6.89
CA ASN A 26 -1.49 0.21 7.05
C ASN A 26 -0.83 1.50 6.49
N HIS A 27 -1.62 2.55 6.21
CA HIS A 27 -1.22 3.95 5.99
C HIS A 27 -2.22 5.01 6.55
N PRO A 28 -2.84 4.88 7.74
CA PRO A 28 -3.49 5.97 8.42
C PRO A 28 -2.39 6.81 9.05
N ILE A 29 -2.07 7.95 8.43
CA ILE A 29 -1.12 8.89 9.03
C ILE A 29 -1.57 9.32 10.44
N PHE A 30 -2.81 9.07 10.84
CA PHE A 30 -3.18 8.89 12.25
C PHE A 30 -4.33 7.88 12.37
N ALA A 31 -4.31 7.03 13.39
CA ALA A 31 -5.52 6.42 13.93
C ALA A 31 -6.46 7.54 14.39
N TYR A 32 -7.31 8.02 13.49
CA TYR A 32 -8.38 8.93 13.82
C TYR A 32 -9.51 8.12 14.45
N ASP A 33 -9.93 8.56 15.63
CA ASP A 33 -11.18 8.11 16.22
C ASP A 33 -12.34 8.42 15.26
N VAL A 34 -13.41 7.64 15.34
CA VAL A 34 -14.48 7.51 14.34
C VAL A 34 -15.24 8.83 14.04
N ASP A 35 -14.94 9.90 14.78
CA ASP A 35 -15.68 11.17 14.79
C ASP A 35 -14.91 12.41 14.27
N ASN A 36 -13.73 12.26 13.65
CA ASN A 36 -12.95 13.37 13.06
C ASN A 36 -12.53 14.51 14.03
N GLU A 37 -12.63 14.33 15.36
CA GLU A 37 -12.25 15.37 16.32
C GLU A 37 -10.75 15.32 16.68
N ILE A 38 -10.08 16.49 16.61
CA ILE A 38 -8.72 16.64 17.15
C ILE A 38 -8.79 16.59 18.68
N THR A 39 -8.30 15.51 19.26
CA THR A 39 -8.32 15.34 20.73
C THR A 39 -7.09 15.95 21.39
N TYR A 40 -7.24 16.32 22.67
CA TYR A 40 -6.13 16.73 23.54
C TYR A 40 -5.00 15.66 23.60
N ALA A 41 -5.37 14.38 23.52
CA ALA A 41 -4.44 13.27 23.52
C ALA A 41 -3.57 13.26 22.23
N SER A 42 -4.16 13.49 21.07
CA SER A 42 -3.46 13.54 19.77
C SER A 42 -2.40 14.65 19.74
N ILE A 43 -2.74 15.84 20.26
CA ILE A 43 -1.84 17.00 20.30
C ILE A 43 -0.66 16.76 21.25
N ASN A 44 -0.94 16.22 22.44
CA ASN A 44 0.11 15.90 23.42
C ASN A 44 1.03 14.78 22.94
N GLY A 45 0.48 13.73 22.30
CA GLY A 45 1.27 12.66 21.72
C GLY A 45 2.24 13.16 20.66
N MET A 46 1.75 14.02 19.74
CA MET A 46 2.59 14.68 18.74
C MET A 46 3.70 15.54 19.37
N ARG A 47 3.38 16.32 20.40
CA ARG A 47 4.37 17.15 21.11
C ARG A 47 5.43 16.30 21.80
N GLU A 48 5.05 15.17 22.39
CA GLU A 48 5.99 14.24 23.01
C GLU A 48 6.95 13.63 21.98
N ILE A 49 6.43 13.20 20.83
CA ILE A 49 7.25 12.69 19.71
C ILE A 49 8.27 13.73 19.26
N LEU A 50 7.82 14.95 18.98
CA LEU A 50 8.72 16.02 18.53
C LEU A 50 9.79 16.33 19.59
N THR A 51 9.43 16.30 20.87
CA THR A 51 10.38 16.53 21.98
C THR A 51 11.45 15.43 22.02
N LYS A 52 11.04 14.16 21.87
CA LYS A 52 11.97 13.03 21.80
C LYS A 52 12.87 13.13 20.57
N LEU A 53 12.31 13.50 19.40
CA LEU A 53 13.06 13.72 18.16
C LEU A 53 14.15 14.77 18.33
N SER A 54 13.79 15.94 18.85
CA SER A 54 14.73 17.05 19.03
C SER A 54 15.88 16.70 19.99
N ARG A 55 15.67 15.77 20.92
CA ARG A 55 16.74 15.25 21.79
C ARG A 55 17.66 14.25 21.08
N LYS A 56 17.11 13.34 20.26
CA LYS A 56 17.85 12.24 19.62
C LYS A 56 18.54 12.68 18.32
N HIS A 57 17.93 13.59 17.57
CA HIS A 57 18.39 14.07 16.24
C HIS A 57 18.44 15.60 16.16
N PRO A 58 19.23 16.29 17.02
CA PRO A 58 19.13 17.75 17.19
C PRO A 58 19.47 18.56 15.93
N GLN A 59 20.47 18.16 15.15
CA GLN A 59 20.88 18.89 13.93
C GLN A 59 19.84 18.77 12.82
N GLU A 60 19.31 17.57 12.61
CA GLU A 60 18.27 17.33 11.60
C GLU A 60 16.96 18.01 11.99
N MET A 61 16.57 17.90 13.27
CA MET A 61 15.37 18.58 13.77
C MET A 61 15.51 20.09 13.76
N ALA A 62 16.71 20.66 13.93
CA ALA A 62 16.92 22.10 13.75
C ALA A 62 16.77 22.53 12.27
N SER A 63 17.02 21.65 11.30
CA SER A 63 16.77 21.93 9.88
C SER A 63 15.28 21.88 9.52
N ILE A 64 14.53 21.01 10.18
CA ILE A 64 13.08 20.82 9.96
C ILE A 64 12.26 21.84 10.77
N LEU A 65 12.70 22.14 11.99
CA LEU A 65 12.07 23.05 12.97
C LEU A 65 13.09 24.09 13.46
N PRO A 66 13.50 25.05 12.61
CA PRO A 66 14.54 26.04 12.95
C PRO A 66 14.19 26.94 14.15
N SER A 67 12.89 27.09 14.45
CA SER A 67 12.40 27.88 15.59
C SER A 67 12.29 27.07 16.89
N GLY A 68 12.70 25.80 16.91
CA GLY A 68 12.52 24.90 18.04
C GLY A 68 11.16 24.19 18.03
N LEU A 69 10.80 23.55 19.16
CA LEU A 69 9.55 22.80 19.26
C LEU A 69 8.34 23.74 19.09
N PRO A 70 7.38 23.38 18.21
CA PRO A 70 6.21 24.21 17.99
C PRO A 70 5.36 24.33 19.26
N GLU A 71 4.73 25.50 19.43
CA GLU A 71 3.73 25.71 20.46
C GLU A 71 2.51 24.80 20.23
N ARG A 72 1.70 24.61 21.28
CA ARG A 72 0.52 23.75 21.22
C ARG A 72 -0.43 24.17 20.09
N GLU A 73 -0.71 25.47 19.96
CA GLU A 73 -1.58 26.03 18.91
C GLU A 73 -1.01 25.76 17.51
N ALA A 74 0.32 25.76 17.36
CA ALA A 74 0.96 25.43 16.10
C ALA A 74 0.83 23.93 15.77
N ILE A 75 0.92 23.03 16.77
CA ILE A 75 0.68 21.59 16.60
C ILE A 75 -0.80 21.32 16.24
N GLU A 76 -1.73 21.99 16.92
CA GLU A 76 -3.16 21.91 16.65
C GLU A 76 -3.48 22.32 15.22
N LYS A 77 -2.94 23.47 14.77
CA LYS A 77 -3.07 23.93 13.39
C LYS A 77 -2.44 22.95 12.40
N TRP A 78 -1.28 22.39 12.72
CA TRP A 78 -0.58 21.45 11.85
C TRP A 78 -1.37 20.16 11.65
N ILE A 79 -1.95 19.59 12.71
CA ILE A 79 -2.84 18.42 12.64
C ILE A 79 -4.10 18.76 11.83
N SER A 80 -4.72 19.91 12.11
CA SER A 80 -5.93 20.35 11.38
C SER A 80 -5.69 20.48 9.87
N ASN A 81 -4.54 21.06 9.48
CA ASN A 81 -4.16 21.16 8.06
C ASN A 81 -4.03 19.77 7.42
N VAL A 82 -3.41 18.81 8.11
CA VAL A 82 -3.23 17.45 7.61
C VAL A 82 -4.56 16.71 7.45
N ILE A 83 -5.49 16.88 8.39
CA ILE A 83 -6.86 16.34 8.29
C ILE A 83 -7.54 16.89 7.05
N GLN A 84 -7.53 18.21 6.88
CA GLN A 84 -8.22 18.86 5.76
C GLN A 84 -7.69 18.37 4.40
N VAL A 85 -6.37 18.22 4.26
CA VAL A 85 -5.76 17.69 3.03
C VAL A 85 -6.16 16.23 2.81
N ASN A 86 -6.13 15.40 3.85
CA ASN A 86 -6.52 13.98 3.76
C ASN A 86 -8.00 13.80 3.40
N GLU A 87 -8.90 14.59 3.99
CA GLU A 87 -10.31 14.59 3.64
C GLU A 87 -10.51 14.96 2.17
N LYS A 88 -9.80 15.99 1.70
CA LYS A 88 -9.91 16.40 0.29
C LYS A 88 -9.38 15.33 -0.67
N PHE A 89 -8.24 14.73 -0.37
CA PHE A 89 -7.70 13.64 -1.18
C PHE A 89 -8.60 12.40 -1.14
N SER A 90 -9.21 12.10 0.01
CA SER A 90 -10.17 11.01 0.15
C SER A 90 -11.45 11.26 -0.65
N GLU A 91 -11.96 12.50 -0.68
CA GLU A 91 -13.08 12.91 -1.53
C GLU A 91 -12.75 12.68 -3.02
N ILE A 92 -11.58 13.15 -3.48
CA ILE A 92 -11.13 12.97 -4.87
C ILE A 92 -10.98 11.48 -5.20
N ALA A 93 -10.36 10.69 -4.31
CA ALA A 93 -10.17 9.25 -4.49
C ALA A 93 -11.49 8.45 -4.39
N GLY A 94 -12.44 8.89 -3.58
CA GLY A 94 -13.77 8.31 -3.45
C GLY A 94 -14.58 8.46 -4.75
N ASN A 95 -14.55 9.65 -5.36
CA ASN A 95 -15.17 9.91 -6.66
C ASN A 95 -14.62 8.97 -7.76
N PHE A 96 -13.37 8.52 -7.64
CA PHE A 96 -12.73 7.60 -8.57
C PHE A 96 -13.17 6.13 -8.39
N GLN A 97 -13.58 5.71 -7.19
CA GLN A 97 -13.97 4.32 -6.91
C GLN A 97 -15.32 3.91 -7.52
N ASN A 98 -15.97 4.80 -8.28
CA ASN A 98 -17.14 4.47 -9.06
C ASN A 98 -16.81 3.32 -10.06
N PRO A 99 -17.46 2.15 -9.96
CA PRO A 99 -17.17 0.96 -10.78
C PRO A 99 -17.20 1.22 -12.29
N THR A 100 -17.99 2.20 -12.72
CA THR A 100 -18.14 2.62 -14.12
C THR A 100 -16.89 3.29 -14.69
N ILE A 101 -16.06 3.89 -13.82
CA ILE A 101 -14.84 4.65 -14.16
C ILE A 101 -13.58 3.80 -13.87
N SER A 102 -13.61 3.01 -12.78
CA SER A 102 -12.45 2.29 -12.24
C SER A 102 -11.77 1.26 -13.15
N GLY A 103 -12.41 0.87 -14.26
CA GLY A 103 -11.94 -0.18 -15.16
C GLY A 103 -11.22 0.28 -16.43
N LYS A 104 -11.16 1.59 -16.74
CA LYS A 104 -10.54 2.08 -17.98
C LYS A 104 -9.23 2.82 -17.68
N PHE A 105 -8.12 2.18 -17.99
CA PHE A 105 -6.84 2.87 -18.08
C PHE A 105 -6.81 3.71 -19.35
N GLU A 106 -6.35 4.94 -19.22
CA GLU A 106 -6.05 5.80 -20.35
C GLU A 106 -4.55 5.80 -20.61
N THR A 107 -4.19 5.55 -21.86
CA THR A 107 -2.80 5.64 -22.33
C THR A 107 -2.51 7.08 -22.73
N LYS A 108 -1.52 7.72 -22.09
CA LYS A 108 -1.10 9.10 -22.37
C LYS A 108 0.42 9.24 -22.35
N THR A 109 0.95 10.18 -23.11
CA THR A 109 2.35 10.61 -22.94
C THR A 109 2.51 11.52 -21.71
N LEU A 110 3.69 11.54 -21.10
CA LEU A 110 3.99 12.47 -20.01
C LEU A 110 3.84 13.94 -20.44
N GLN A 111 4.16 14.26 -21.70
CA GLN A 111 3.95 15.57 -22.27
C GLN A 111 2.46 15.94 -22.32
N GLU A 112 1.59 15.03 -22.74
CA GLU A 112 0.14 15.27 -22.70
C GLU A 112 -0.38 15.48 -21.28
N ILE A 113 0.12 14.71 -20.31
CA ILE A 113 -0.26 14.85 -18.90
C ILE A 113 0.14 16.23 -18.39
N TYR A 114 1.39 16.61 -18.63
CA TYR A 114 1.93 17.92 -18.29
C TYR A 114 1.10 19.06 -18.91
N THR A 115 0.85 19.02 -20.22
CA THR A 115 0.19 20.12 -20.92
C THR A 115 -1.28 20.27 -20.54
N LYS A 116 -2.00 19.18 -20.26
CA LYS A 116 -3.46 19.21 -20.10
C LYS A 116 -3.95 19.11 -18.66
N TYR A 117 -3.22 18.47 -17.76
CA TYR A 117 -3.74 18.13 -16.43
C TYR A 117 -2.89 18.67 -15.28
N THR A 118 -1.57 18.67 -15.43
CA THR A 118 -0.65 19.09 -14.37
C THR A 118 0.46 20.02 -14.89
N PRO A 119 0.11 21.22 -15.37
CA PRO A 119 1.12 22.17 -15.84
C PRO A 119 2.13 22.49 -14.73
N ASN A 120 3.40 22.69 -15.05
CA ASN A 120 4.48 22.93 -14.08
C ASN A 120 4.93 21.72 -13.23
N VAL A 121 4.39 20.52 -13.45
CA VAL A 121 4.95 19.29 -12.85
C VAL A 121 6.01 18.70 -13.78
N ASP A 122 7.26 18.69 -13.33
CA ASP A 122 8.37 18.03 -14.04
C ASP A 122 8.35 16.52 -13.80
N TRP A 123 7.48 15.82 -14.54
CA TRP A 123 7.33 14.36 -14.47
C TRP A 123 8.64 13.60 -14.78
N PRO A 124 9.43 13.95 -15.81
CA PRO A 124 10.72 13.30 -16.06
C PRO A 124 11.65 13.36 -14.84
N THR A 125 11.77 14.52 -14.20
CA THR A 125 12.61 14.66 -12.99
C THR A 125 12.03 13.86 -11.82
N LEU A 126 10.73 13.94 -11.58
CA LEU A 126 10.06 13.23 -10.47
C LEU A 126 10.18 11.70 -10.61
N LEU A 127 10.14 11.20 -11.83
CA LEU A 127 10.21 9.76 -12.09
C LEU A 127 11.64 9.26 -12.35
N LYS A 128 12.64 10.15 -12.34
CA LYS A 128 14.04 9.79 -12.60
C LYS A 128 14.58 8.73 -11.64
N GLU A 129 14.05 8.67 -10.41
CA GLU A 129 14.43 7.69 -9.39
C GLU A 129 14.19 6.24 -9.83
N TYR A 130 13.25 6.00 -10.77
CA TYR A 130 12.98 4.68 -11.31
C TYR A 130 14.04 4.17 -12.30
N LYS A 131 15.16 4.91 -12.49
CA LYS A 131 16.32 4.54 -13.32
C LYS A 131 15.97 4.15 -14.77
N ALA A 132 14.88 4.68 -15.30
CA ALA A 132 14.49 4.54 -16.69
C ALA A 132 14.83 5.82 -17.48
N ASP A 133 15.04 5.69 -18.80
CA ASP A 133 15.19 6.84 -19.70
C ASP A 133 13.81 7.48 -19.93
N ILE A 134 13.37 8.28 -18.95
CA ILE A 134 12.05 8.91 -18.94
C ILE A 134 12.13 10.27 -19.60
N THR A 135 11.37 10.41 -20.68
CA THR A 135 11.24 11.63 -21.49
C THR A 135 9.78 12.08 -21.60
N GLY A 136 9.52 13.26 -22.17
CA GLY A 136 8.15 13.74 -22.41
C GLY A 136 7.30 12.79 -23.27
N ASP A 137 7.93 12.05 -24.19
CA ASP A 137 7.26 11.09 -25.08
C ASP A 137 6.95 9.74 -24.39
N THR A 138 7.42 9.56 -23.15
CA THR A 138 7.18 8.33 -22.38
C THR A 138 5.68 8.13 -22.18
N THR A 139 5.20 6.96 -22.60
CA THR A 139 3.79 6.59 -22.49
C THR A 139 3.52 5.91 -21.15
N VAL A 140 2.49 6.37 -20.44
CA VAL A 140 2.07 5.84 -19.15
C VAL A 140 0.58 5.44 -19.18
N LEU A 141 0.24 4.46 -18.35
CA LEU A 141 -1.14 4.04 -18.11
C LEU A 141 -1.68 4.78 -16.89
N VAL A 142 -2.67 5.65 -17.11
CA VAL A 142 -3.26 6.46 -16.05
C VAL A 142 -4.67 5.96 -15.76
N LYS A 143 -4.93 5.67 -14.49
CA LYS A 143 -6.24 5.19 -14.05
C LYS A 143 -7.28 6.32 -13.94
N CYS A 144 -6.84 7.52 -13.59
CA CYS A 144 -7.71 8.68 -13.38
C CYS A 144 -7.03 10.01 -13.74
N LEU A 145 -7.19 10.48 -14.98
CA LEU A 145 -6.61 11.78 -15.39
C LEU A 145 -7.24 12.95 -14.63
N LYS A 146 -8.55 12.88 -14.37
CA LYS A 146 -9.26 13.92 -13.61
C LYS A 146 -8.77 14.04 -12.16
N CYS A 147 -8.41 12.93 -11.53
CA CYS A 147 -7.84 12.94 -10.18
C CYS A 147 -6.50 13.68 -10.15
N PHE A 148 -5.64 13.47 -11.15
CA PHE A 148 -4.37 14.20 -11.25
C PHE A 148 -4.61 15.71 -11.37
N GLU A 149 -5.56 16.12 -12.21
CA GLU A 149 -5.94 17.52 -12.36
C GLU A 149 -6.52 18.11 -11.06
N ASP A 150 -7.42 17.41 -10.39
CA ASP A 150 -8.07 17.89 -9.17
C ASP A 150 -7.09 17.97 -7.99
N ILE A 151 -6.20 16.99 -7.85
CA ILE A 151 -5.09 17.02 -6.88
C ILE A 151 -4.16 18.19 -7.19
N PHE A 152 -3.75 18.34 -8.45
CA PHE A 152 -2.87 19.42 -8.88
C PHE A 152 -3.47 20.80 -8.60
N ASN A 153 -4.74 21.01 -8.94
CA ASN A 153 -5.46 22.26 -8.68
C ASN A 153 -5.55 22.54 -7.18
N TYR A 154 -5.90 21.53 -6.37
CA TYR A 154 -5.96 21.68 -4.93
C TYR A 154 -4.58 22.04 -4.35
N ILE A 155 -3.51 21.38 -4.80
CA ILE A 155 -2.15 21.66 -4.33
C ILE A 155 -1.76 23.12 -4.60
N ASN A 156 -2.01 23.62 -5.81
CA ASN A 156 -1.66 25.00 -6.16
C ASN A 156 -2.49 26.04 -5.41
N GLN A 157 -3.75 25.73 -5.10
CA GLN A 157 -4.64 26.65 -4.38
C GLN A 157 -4.36 26.67 -2.87
N ASN A 158 -3.70 25.63 -2.33
CA ASN A 158 -3.58 25.38 -0.90
C ASN A 158 -2.13 25.09 -0.47
N SER A 159 -1.16 25.79 -1.07
CA SER A 159 0.27 25.50 -0.89
C SER A 159 0.75 25.46 0.57
N ASP A 160 0.21 26.32 1.45
CA ASP A 160 0.55 26.33 2.88
C ASP A 160 0.01 25.10 3.63
N LEU A 161 -1.19 24.65 3.27
CA LEU A 161 -1.81 23.42 3.81
C LEU A 161 -1.02 22.19 3.34
N ILE A 162 -0.65 22.15 2.06
CA ILE A 162 0.16 21.07 1.49
C ILE A 162 1.56 21.04 2.09
N ARG A 163 2.19 22.20 2.35
CA ARG A 163 3.48 22.25 3.04
C ARG A 163 3.38 21.57 4.40
N SER A 164 2.37 21.94 5.19
CA SER A 164 2.09 21.33 6.50
C SER A 164 1.95 19.81 6.39
N TYR A 165 1.16 19.35 5.41
CA TYR A 165 0.95 17.95 5.11
C TYR A 165 2.24 17.19 4.76
N LEU A 166 3.08 17.76 3.88
CA LEU A 166 4.34 17.15 3.44
C LEU A 166 5.40 17.12 4.55
N GLU A 167 5.53 18.20 5.33
CA GLU A 167 6.44 18.25 6.48
C GLU A 167 6.12 17.13 7.47
N MET A 168 4.83 16.93 7.73
CA MET A 168 4.35 15.84 8.57
C MET A 168 4.67 14.48 7.96
N GLY A 169 4.35 14.29 6.68
CA GLY A 169 4.68 13.06 5.96
C GLY A 169 6.17 12.71 6.05
N ILE A 170 7.06 13.69 5.89
CA ILE A 170 8.51 13.49 6.00
C ILE A 170 8.92 13.11 7.43
N ILE A 171 8.43 13.82 8.45
CA ILE A 171 8.76 13.52 9.85
C ILE A 171 8.30 12.11 10.20
N ILE A 172 7.07 11.75 9.86
CA ILE A 172 6.50 10.44 10.10
C ILE A 172 7.29 9.37 9.34
N TYR A 173 7.49 9.55 8.03
CA TYR A 173 8.18 8.57 7.21
C TYR A 173 9.63 8.35 7.67
N LYS A 174 10.39 9.43 7.88
CA LYS A 174 11.80 9.38 8.25
C LYS A 174 12.02 8.77 9.63
N TYR A 175 11.16 9.12 10.59
CA TYR A 175 11.39 8.79 11.99
C TYR A 175 10.48 7.69 12.55
N SER A 176 9.46 7.24 11.82
CA SER A 176 8.64 6.08 12.19
C SER A 176 9.52 4.88 12.58
N TYR A 177 10.56 4.61 11.79
CA TYR A 177 11.54 3.56 12.06
C TYR A 177 12.46 3.83 13.24
N ALA A 178 12.84 5.09 13.48
CA ALA A 178 13.75 5.47 14.57
C ALA A 178 13.10 5.37 15.96
N PHE A 179 11.77 5.24 16.00
CA PHE A 179 10.96 5.19 17.21
C PHE A 179 10.36 3.83 17.55
N GLY A 180 10.38 2.87 16.62
CA GLY A 180 9.84 1.53 16.85
C GLY A 180 8.42 1.56 17.46
N THR A 181 8.17 0.67 18.41
CA THR A 181 6.85 0.44 19.01
C THR A 181 6.24 1.67 19.70
N GLU A 182 7.01 2.68 20.11
CA GLU A 182 6.48 3.87 20.81
C GLU A 182 5.73 4.84 19.87
N PHE A 183 6.31 5.10 18.69
CA PHE A 183 5.63 5.91 17.66
C PHE A 183 4.52 5.11 17.01
N GLU A 184 4.70 3.80 16.91
CA GLU A 184 3.69 2.96 16.31
C GLU A 184 2.48 2.70 17.22
N GLY A 185 2.69 2.63 18.54
CA GLY A 185 1.61 2.61 19.54
C GLY A 185 0.71 3.86 19.50
N LEU A 186 1.23 4.99 18.98
CA LEU A 186 0.50 6.25 18.82
C LEU A 186 -0.20 6.39 17.47
N THR A 187 0.31 5.74 16.41
CA THR A 187 -0.19 5.89 15.02
C THR A 187 -1.03 4.70 14.55
N TRP A 188 -0.77 3.50 15.08
CA TRP A 188 -1.33 2.23 14.60
C TRP A 188 -2.17 1.48 15.63
N ASN A 189 -2.32 2.03 16.84
CA ASN A 189 -2.95 1.32 17.96
C ASN A 189 -2.29 -0.06 18.25
N LEU A 190 -0.99 -0.20 17.92
CA LEU A 190 -0.19 -1.42 18.13
C LEU A 190 0.08 -1.74 19.60
N ASN A 191 -0.47 -0.96 20.55
CA ASN A 191 -0.31 -1.18 21.98
C ASN A 191 -0.80 -2.56 22.46
N ASN A 192 -1.49 -3.33 21.60
CA ASN A 192 -2.06 -4.63 21.93
C ASN A 192 -1.41 -5.83 21.19
N GLU A 193 -0.47 -5.63 20.26
CA GLU A 193 0.19 -6.75 19.57
C GLU A 193 1.60 -7.03 20.15
N PRO A 194 1.97 -8.30 20.39
CA PRO A 194 3.33 -8.65 20.82
C PRO A 194 4.37 -8.21 19.78
N ILE A 195 5.52 -7.72 20.26
CA ILE A 195 6.63 -7.25 19.40
C ILE A 195 7.12 -8.33 18.44
N GLU A 196 7.01 -9.61 18.82
CA GLU A 196 7.36 -10.75 17.99
C GLU A 196 6.48 -10.83 16.74
N THR A 197 5.17 -10.57 16.88
CA THR A 197 4.22 -10.54 15.75
C THR A 197 4.61 -9.44 14.78
N TYR A 198 4.94 -8.25 15.29
CA TYR A 198 5.43 -7.14 14.48
C TYR A 198 6.70 -7.52 13.72
N CYS A 199 7.71 -8.08 14.40
CA CYS A 199 8.95 -8.50 13.75
C CYS A 199 8.71 -9.56 12.67
N ILE A 200 7.83 -10.53 12.91
CA ILE A 200 7.45 -11.54 11.91
C ILE A 200 6.81 -10.88 10.69
N MET A 201 5.86 -9.97 10.90
CA MET A 201 5.21 -9.22 9.82
C MET A 201 6.23 -8.41 9.02
N ARG A 202 7.14 -7.69 9.67
CA ARG A 202 8.19 -6.89 8.99
C ARG A 202 9.15 -7.78 8.20
N ALA A 203 9.57 -8.91 8.78
CA ALA A 203 10.41 -9.88 8.09
C ALA A 203 9.71 -10.45 6.86
N ALA A 204 8.45 -10.86 6.97
CA ALA A 204 7.66 -11.33 5.82
C ALA A 204 7.42 -10.24 4.77
N THR A 205 7.25 -8.98 5.18
CA THR A 205 7.06 -7.85 4.25
C THR A 205 8.32 -7.56 3.43
N HIS A 206 9.50 -7.67 4.03
CA HIS A 206 10.76 -7.31 3.36
C HIS A 206 11.48 -8.50 2.73
N PHE A 207 11.23 -9.70 3.23
CA PHE A 207 11.83 -10.95 2.78
C PHE A 207 10.76 -11.96 2.38
N GLY A 208 9.75 -11.49 1.62
CA GLY A 208 8.55 -12.27 1.28
C GLY A 208 8.84 -13.66 0.74
N LYS A 209 9.73 -13.79 -0.26
CA LYS A 209 10.07 -15.11 -0.82
C LYS A 209 10.79 -16.03 0.17
N ALA A 210 11.65 -15.48 1.04
CA ALA A 210 12.32 -16.27 2.06
C ALA A 210 11.34 -16.73 3.16
N ALA A 211 10.43 -15.84 3.57
CA ALA A 211 9.35 -16.17 4.51
C ALA A 211 8.39 -17.22 3.94
N ASP A 212 7.97 -17.07 2.68
CA ASP A 212 7.14 -18.03 1.96
C ASP A 212 7.85 -19.39 1.83
N ARG A 213 9.15 -19.38 1.53
CA ARG A 213 9.94 -20.61 1.44
C ARG A 213 9.97 -21.37 2.78
N LEU A 214 10.22 -20.66 3.87
CA LEU A 214 10.16 -21.25 5.22
C LEU A 214 8.75 -21.80 5.50
N PHE A 215 7.70 -21.06 5.15
CA PHE A 215 6.34 -21.53 5.35
C PHE A 215 6.07 -22.82 4.57
N VAL A 216 6.48 -22.90 3.30
CA VAL A 216 6.32 -24.09 2.47
C VAL A 216 7.07 -25.28 3.04
N ASP A 217 8.36 -25.11 3.39
CA ASP A 217 9.19 -26.20 3.91
C ASP A 217 8.67 -26.78 5.23
N PHE A 218 8.09 -25.94 6.10
CA PHE A 218 7.65 -26.36 7.43
C PHE A 218 6.18 -26.77 7.51
N PHE A 219 5.30 -26.22 6.66
CA PHE A 219 3.85 -26.33 6.85
C PHE A 219 3.08 -26.81 5.62
N LEU A 220 3.65 -26.76 4.42
CA LEU A 220 2.92 -27.15 3.21
C LEU A 220 3.42 -28.50 2.68
N GLU A 221 2.62 -29.54 2.91
CA GLU A 221 2.87 -30.84 2.30
C GLU A 221 2.61 -30.79 0.79
N LYS A 222 3.53 -31.37 0.02
CA LYS A 222 3.39 -31.50 -1.45
C LYS A 222 2.07 -32.15 -1.85
N LYS A 223 1.62 -33.17 -1.10
CA LYS A 223 0.35 -33.85 -1.36
C LYS A 223 -0.84 -32.88 -1.31
N THR A 224 -0.90 -32.03 -0.29
CA THR A 224 -1.96 -31.01 -0.15
C THR A 224 -2.00 -30.07 -1.36
N ARG A 225 -0.82 -29.67 -1.87
CA ARG A 225 -0.72 -28.86 -3.08
C ARG A 225 -1.29 -29.60 -4.29
N ASP A 226 -0.89 -30.84 -4.49
CA ASP A 226 -1.31 -31.67 -5.63
C ASP A 226 -2.83 -31.95 -5.58
N ASP A 227 -3.39 -32.26 -4.40
CA ASP A 227 -4.84 -32.44 -4.18
C ASP A 227 -5.64 -31.16 -4.52
N ILE A 228 -5.12 -29.97 -4.18
CA ILE A 228 -5.74 -28.68 -4.54
C ILE A 228 -5.65 -28.42 -6.04
N MET A 229 -4.54 -28.78 -6.69
CA MET A 229 -4.40 -28.63 -8.15
C MET A 229 -5.42 -29.48 -8.89
N ASP A 230 -5.63 -30.73 -8.46
CA ASP A 230 -6.67 -31.59 -9.01
C ASP A 230 -8.07 -31.00 -8.83
N LEU A 231 -8.35 -30.43 -7.64
CA LEU A 231 -9.61 -29.74 -7.39
C LEU A 231 -9.82 -28.53 -8.31
N ILE A 232 -8.77 -27.72 -8.57
CA ILE A 232 -8.85 -26.60 -9.51
C ILE A 232 -9.18 -27.09 -10.92
N LEU A 233 -8.60 -28.21 -11.36
CA LEU A 233 -8.89 -28.81 -12.66
C LEU A 233 -10.35 -29.29 -12.75
N ILE A 234 -10.87 -29.90 -11.70
CA ILE A 234 -12.28 -30.30 -11.61
C ILE A 234 -13.18 -29.06 -11.71
N ILE A 235 -12.90 -27.99 -10.95
CA ILE A 235 -13.67 -26.73 -11.02
C ILE A 235 -13.61 -26.12 -12.41
N LYS A 236 -12.44 -26.11 -13.05
CA LYS A 236 -12.25 -25.59 -14.40
C LYS A 236 -13.10 -26.34 -15.42
N GLU A 237 -13.18 -27.67 -15.32
CA GLU A 237 -14.02 -28.47 -16.20
C GLU A 237 -15.52 -28.25 -15.92
N GLN A 238 -15.93 -28.15 -14.66
CA GLN A 238 -17.32 -27.82 -14.32
C GLN A 238 -17.73 -26.45 -14.87
N PHE A 239 -16.85 -25.45 -14.77
CA PHE A 239 -17.10 -24.13 -15.34
C PHE A 239 -17.21 -24.16 -16.88
N ARG A 240 -16.43 -25.04 -17.53
CA ARG A 240 -16.55 -25.30 -18.97
C ARG A 240 -17.93 -25.83 -19.33
N GLN A 241 -18.42 -26.81 -18.59
CA GLN A 241 -19.75 -27.41 -18.79
C GLN A 241 -20.85 -26.37 -18.63
N MET A 242 -20.77 -25.53 -17.60
CA MET A 242 -21.69 -24.40 -17.40
C MET A 242 -21.70 -23.47 -18.62
N ILE A 243 -20.54 -23.01 -19.10
CA ILE A 243 -20.47 -22.12 -20.28
C ILE A 243 -21.16 -22.73 -21.51
N VAL A 244 -21.00 -24.04 -21.72
CA VAL A 244 -21.60 -24.73 -22.88
C VAL A 244 -23.12 -24.86 -22.72
N SER A 245 -23.60 -25.15 -21.50
CA SER A 245 -25.02 -25.41 -21.23
C SER A 245 -25.91 -24.17 -21.13
N GLU A 246 -25.35 -22.98 -20.93
CA GLU A 246 -26.16 -21.76 -20.78
C GLU A 246 -26.80 -21.29 -22.11
N ASP A 247 -28.12 -21.16 -22.13
CA ASP A 247 -28.87 -20.74 -23.33
C ASP A 247 -28.86 -19.22 -23.58
N TRP A 248 -28.58 -18.42 -22.54
CA TRP A 248 -28.57 -16.95 -22.64
C TRP A 248 -27.26 -16.39 -23.22
N ILE A 249 -26.23 -17.22 -23.39
CA ILE A 249 -24.92 -16.83 -23.94
C ILE A 249 -24.87 -17.23 -25.42
N ASP A 250 -24.60 -16.27 -26.30
CA ASP A 250 -24.45 -16.57 -27.73
C ASP A 250 -23.17 -17.37 -28.03
N GLU A 251 -23.18 -18.13 -29.14
CA GLU A 251 -22.08 -19.01 -29.54
C GLU A 251 -20.73 -18.30 -29.71
N ARG A 252 -20.72 -17.04 -30.15
CA ARG A 252 -19.47 -16.28 -30.31
C ARG A 252 -18.90 -15.94 -28.92
N THR A 253 -19.74 -15.57 -27.98
CA THR A 253 -19.35 -15.29 -26.60
C THR A 253 -18.91 -16.56 -25.87
N LYS A 254 -19.62 -17.69 -26.03
CA LYS A 254 -19.19 -19.00 -25.50
C LYS A 254 -17.79 -19.37 -25.96
N LYS A 255 -17.49 -19.28 -27.26
CA LYS A 255 -16.14 -19.57 -27.80
C LYS A 255 -15.05 -18.70 -27.16
N ARG A 256 -15.33 -17.41 -26.92
CA ARG A 256 -14.38 -16.51 -26.25
C ARG A 256 -14.19 -16.87 -24.78
N ALA A 257 -15.27 -17.19 -24.07
CA ALA A 257 -15.23 -17.60 -22.67
C ALA A 257 -14.44 -18.91 -22.50
N LEU A 258 -14.65 -19.90 -23.36
CA LEU A 258 -13.90 -21.14 -23.39
C LEU A 258 -12.41 -20.92 -23.66
N LYS A 259 -12.07 -20.08 -24.66
CA LYS A 259 -10.67 -19.73 -24.93
C LYS A 259 -10.01 -19.04 -23.72
N LYS A 260 -10.73 -18.16 -23.02
CA LYS A 260 -10.24 -17.51 -21.80
C LYS A 260 -10.02 -18.53 -20.69
N LEU A 261 -10.96 -19.46 -20.49
CA LEU A 261 -10.87 -20.54 -19.52
C LEU A 261 -9.64 -21.42 -19.79
N GLU A 262 -9.42 -21.81 -21.05
CA GLU A 262 -8.29 -22.65 -21.45
C GLU A 262 -6.95 -22.04 -21.04
N ILE A 263 -6.75 -20.74 -21.28
CA ILE A 263 -5.50 -20.04 -20.97
C ILE A 263 -5.35 -19.64 -19.49
N MET A 264 -6.35 -19.88 -18.64
CA MET A 264 -6.22 -19.61 -17.19
C MET A 264 -5.11 -20.49 -16.61
N LYS A 265 -4.03 -19.84 -16.15
CA LYS A 265 -2.94 -20.49 -15.42
C LYS A 265 -3.44 -20.91 -14.04
N GLN A 266 -2.94 -22.05 -13.55
CA GLN A 266 -3.28 -22.57 -12.24
C GLN A 266 -2.03 -22.54 -11.35
N TYR A 267 -2.20 -22.11 -10.11
CA TYR A 267 -1.14 -22.07 -9.10
C TYR A 267 -1.75 -22.48 -7.76
N SER A 268 -1.00 -23.24 -6.95
CA SER A 268 -1.44 -23.70 -5.62
C SER A 268 -0.28 -23.61 -4.64
N GLY A 269 -0.49 -22.92 -3.52
CA GLY A 269 0.50 -22.76 -2.46
C GLY A 269 1.64 -21.79 -2.81
N TYR A 270 2.53 -22.19 -3.72
CA TYR A 270 3.73 -21.45 -4.10
C TYR A 270 4.05 -21.60 -5.60
N PHE A 271 4.87 -20.69 -6.12
CA PHE A 271 5.44 -20.82 -7.46
C PHE A 271 6.71 -21.68 -7.38
N ASP A 272 6.89 -22.64 -8.29
CA ASP A 272 8.08 -23.51 -8.28
C ASP A 272 9.40 -22.70 -8.36
N GLU A 273 9.36 -21.52 -8.97
CA GLU A 273 10.45 -20.53 -9.02
C GLU A 273 10.90 -20.04 -7.62
N PHE A 274 10.03 -20.13 -6.60
CA PHE A 274 10.36 -19.80 -5.22
C PHE A 274 11.12 -20.93 -4.50
N MET A 275 11.33 -22.08 -5.16
CA MET A 275 12.16 -23.15 -4.61
C MET A 275 13.65 -22.97 -4.94
N ASP A 276 14.00 -22.01 -5.79
CA ASP A 276 15.38 -21.67 -6.11
C ASP A 276 16.03 -20.82 -5.02
N THR A 277 16.97 -21.44 -4.28
CA THR A 277 17.67 -20.78 -3.18
C THR A 277 18.61 -19.67 -3.68
N GLU A 278 19.25 -19.85 -4.84
CA GLU A 278 20.14 -18.83 -5.40
C GLU A 278 19.33 -17.61 -5.88
N GLY A 279 18.18 -17.84 -6.51
CA GLY A 279 17.23 -16.79 -6.87
C GLY A 279 16.77 -15.97 -5.66
N ILE A 280 16.41 -16.63 -4.55
CA ILE A 280 16.02 -15.94 -3.30
C ILE A 280 17.20 -15.13 -2.74
N ILE A 281 18.42 -15.68 -2.71
CA ILE A 281 19.59 -14.96 -2.20
C ILE A 281 19.87 -13.73 -3.05
N ASN A 282 19.89 -13.87 -4.38
CA ASN A 282 20.23 -12.80 -5.31
C ASN A 282 19.24 -11.63 -5.28
N GLU A 283 17.94 -11.89 -5.10
CA GLU A 283 16.93 -10.85 -4.98
C GLU A 283 17.04 -10.04 -3.67
N ASN A 284 17.58 -10.66 -2.62
CA ASN A 284 17.79 -10.03 -1.31
C ASN A 284 19.21 -9.47 -1.14
N GLN A 285 20.05 -9.49 -2.18
CA GLN A 285 21.33 -8.80 -2.15
C GLN A 285 21.08 -7.29 -2.15
N LEU A 286 21.59 -6.62 -1.12
CA LEU A 286 21.67 -5.17 -1.10
C LEU A 286 22.54 -4.76 -2.29
N VAL A 287 21.98 -4.00 -3.23
CA VAL A 287 22.75 -3.32 -4.26
C VAL A 287 23.63 -2.30 -3.54
N THR A 288 24.86 -2.69 -3.23
CA THR A 288 25.92 -1.84 -2.66
C THR A 288 26.41 -0.83 -3.66
#